data_AF-A0A3N4K5E8-F1
#
_entry.id   AF-A0A3N4K5E8-F1
#
_cell.length_a   1.000
_cell.length_b   1.000
_cell.length_c   1.000
_cell.angle_alpha   90.00
_cell.angle_beta   90.00
_cell.angle_gamma   90.00
#
_symmetry.space_group_name_H-M   'P 1'
#
loop_
_entity.id
_entity.type
_entity.pdbx_description
1 polymer ?
#
loop_
_entity_poly.entity_id
_entity_poly.type
_entity_poly.pdbx_seq_one_letter_code
_entity_poly.pdbx_strand_id
1 'polypeptide(L)'
;ARANIIKELNPIFGGHSISVDIRHLSLIADILTRGGGFTHFNRLGKKTNMSPFLKMSFETTCNFLTEPIGEGHFDDRMSSRIVLGKLSSVGSGSFDVLV
;
A
#
# COMPACT_ATOMS: atom_id res chain seq x y z
N ALA A 1 -15.47 6.47 -11.86
CA ALA A 1 -15.19 6.17 -10.44
C ALA A 1 -14.05 7.03 -9.87
N ARG A 2 -12.81 6.94 -10.38
CA ARG A 2 -11.64 7.69 -9.88
C ARG A 2 -11.86 9.20 -9.70
N ALA A 3 -12.36 9.89 -10.73
CA ALA A 3 -12.60 11.33 -10.67
C ALA A 3 -13.63 11.73 -9.61
N ASN A 4 -14.61 10.87 -9.33
CA ASN A 4 -15.61 11.13 -8.29
C ASN A 4 -14.99 11.05 -6.90
N ILE A 5 -14.07 10.11 -6.64
CA ILE A 5 -13.37 10.01 -5.35
C ILE A 5 -12.63 11.32 -5.03
N ILE A 6 -11.93 11.90 -6.01
CA ILE A 6 -11.21 13.17 -5.82
C ILE A 6 -12.20 14.31 -5.55
N LYS A 7 -13.33 14.35 -6.27
CA LYS A 7 -14.38 15.35 -6.08
C LYS A 7 -15.05 15.27 -4.71
N GLU A 8 -15.23 14.08 -4.16
CA GLU A 8 -15.81 13.88 -2.82
C GLU A 8 -14.80 14.20 -1.70
N LEU A 9 -13.51 13.90 -1.89
CA LEU A 9 -12.48 14.16 -0.87
C LEU A 9 -12.11 15.65 -0.75
N ASN A 10 -12.06 16.38 -1.86
CA ASN A 10 -11.72 17.81 -1.87
C ASN A 10 -12.57 18.68 -0.90
N PRO A 11 -13.91 18.64 -0.92
CA PRO A 11 -14.73 19.45 -0.03
C PRO A 11 -14.64 19.02 1.43
N ILE A 12 -14.33 17.76 1.72
CA ILE A 12 -14.13 17.28 3.11
C ILE A 12 -12.93 18.00 3.74
N PHE A 13 -11.80 18.07 3.04
CA PHE A 13 -10.62 18.80 3.53
C PHE A 13 -10.82 20.32 3.49
N GLY A 14 -11.48 20.82 2.45
CA GLY A 14 -11.82 22.24 2.30
C GLY A 14 -12.73 22.77 3.43
N GLY A 15 -13.70 21.97 3.89
CA GLY A 15 -14.59 22.33 5.00
C GLY A 15 -13.87 22.49 6.33
N HIS A 16 -12.70 21.87 6.50
CA HIS A 16 -11.84 22.01 7.68
C HIS A 16 -10.71 23.05 7.50
N SER A 17 -10.73 23.85 6.42
CA SER A 17 -9.65 24.79 6.07
C SER A 17 -8.28 24.10 5.88
N ILE A 18 -8.27 22.83 5.48
CA ILE A 18 -7.04 22.07 5.22
C ILE A 18 -6.80 22.09 3.71
N SER A 19 -5.69 22.71 3.29
CA SER A 19 -5.27 22.67 1.89
C SER A 19 -4.47 21.39 1.63
N VAL A 20 -4.98 20.53 0.75
CA VAL A 20 -4.30 19.31 0.29
C VAL A 20 -4.05 19.41 -1.20
N ASP A 21 -2.80 19.21 -1.61
CA ASP A 21 -2.45 19.20 -3.03
C ASP A 21 -3.14 18.03 -3.75
N ILE A 22 -3.68 18.32 -4.94
CA ILE A 22 -4.42 17.35 -5.75
C ILE A 22 -3.59 16.11 -6.13
N ARG A 23 -2.25 16.21 -6.13
CA ARG A 23 -1.35 15.07 -6.37
C ARG A 23 -1.51 13.99 -5.31
N HIS A 24 -1.72 14.35 -4.04
CA HIS A 24 -1.96 13.38 -2.97
C HIS A 24 -3.29 12.67 -3.16
N LEU A 25 -4.36 13.43 -3.45
CA LEU A 25 -5.69 12.88 -3.67
C LEU A 25 -5.75 12.03 -4.94
N SER A 26 -5.00 12.42 -5.97
CA SER A 26 -4.87 11.66 -7.22
C SER A 26 -4.21 10.31 -6.98
N LEU A 27 -3.10 10.28 -6.24
CA LEU A 27 -2.40 9.03 -5.91
C LEU A 27 -3.30 8.10 -5.10
N ILE A 28 -4.03 8.64 -4.13
CA ILE A 28 -5.00 7.87 -3.34
C ILE A 28 -6.09 7.28 -4.25
N ALA A 29 -6.68 8.08 -5.12
CA ALA A 29 -7.73 7.64 -6.04
C ALA A 29 -7.23 6.58 -7.04
N ASP A 30 -5.98 6.70 -7.50
CA ASP A 30 -5.33 5.69 -8.35
C ASP A 30 -5.19 4.35 -7.63
N ILE A 31 -4.70 4.36 -6.39
CA ILE A 31 -4.55 3.13 -5.61
C ILE A 31 -5.91 2.49 -5.31
N LEU A 32 -6.92 3.29 -4.96
CA LEU A 32 -8.28 2.81 -4.71
C LEU A 32 -8.93 2.21 -5.96
N THR A 33 -8.50 2.59 -7.17
CA THR A 33 -9.08 2.12 -8.44
C THR A 33 -8.19 1.20 -9.26
N ARG A 34 -7.02 0.82 -8.74
CA ARG A 34 -6.01 0.00 -9.42
C ARG A 34 -6.53 -1.35 -9.92
N GLY A 35 -7.49 -1.94 -9.23
CA GLY A 35 -8.07 -3.26 -9.57
C GLY A 35 -9.21 -3.22 -10.60
N GLY A 36 -9.45 -2.10 -11.28
CA GLY A 36 -10.59 -1.93 -12.20
C GLY A 36 -11.94 -1.67 -11.50
N GLY A 37 -11.96 -1.71 -10.17
CA GLY A 37 -13.10 -1.39 -9.32
C GLY A 37 -12.67 -0.61 -8.07
N PHE A 38 -13.59 -0.39 -7.13
CA PHE A 38 -13.29 0.34 -5.89
C PHE A 38 -12.73 -0.60 -4.81
N THR A 39 -11.43 -0.47 -4.54
CA THR A 39 -10.70 -1.26 -3.54
C THR A 39 -10.42 -0.39 -2.33
N HIS A 40 -11.06 -0.68 -1.20
CA HIS A 40 -10.93 0.07 0.04
C HIS A 40 -9.58 -0.19 0.75
N PHE A 41 -9.11 0.75 1.57
CA PHE A 41 -7.95 0.56 2.45
C PHE A 41 -8.30 -0.22 3.73
N ASN A 42 -8.79 -1.44 3.57
CA ASN A 42 -9.13 -2.33 4.68
C ASN A 42 -8.53 -3.73 4.46
N ARG A 43 -8.77 -4.64 5.43
CA ARG A 43 -8.34 -6.04 5.35
C ARG A 43 -8.63 -6.69 4.01
N LEU A 44 -9.86 -6.52 3.52
CA LEU A 44 -10.34 -7.15 2.29
C LEU A 44 -9.63 -6.59 1.06
N GLY A 45 -9.44 -5.27 1.00
CA GLY A 45 -8.68 -4.63 -0.07
C GLY A 45 -7.19 -4.94 -0.04
N LYS A 46 -6.62 -5.25 1.13
CA LYS A 46 -5.22 -5.66 1.27
C LYS A 46 -4.98 -7.15 1.00
N LYS A 47 -6.00 -8.01 0.95
CA LYS A 47 -5.84 -9.45 0.63
C LYS A 47 -5.19 -9.68 -0.72
N THR A 48 -5.41 -8.80 -1.70
CA THR A 48 -4.82 -8.88 -3.05
C THR A 48 -3.35 -8.47 -3.10
N ASN A 49 -2.76 -7.97 -2.02
CA ASN A 49 -1.34 -7.64 -2.00
C ASN A 49 -0.47 -8.90 -2.04
N MET A 50 0.64 -8.85 -2.78
CA MET A 50 1.57 -9.97 -2.93
C MET A 50 2.54 -10.14 -1.75
N SER A 51 2.59 -9.20 -0.79
CA SER A 51 3.56 -9.24 0.32
C SER A 51 2.94 -9.82 1.59
N PRO A 52 3.31 -11.05 1.99
CA PRO A 52 2.86 -11.66 3.24
C PRO A 52 3.32 -10.88 4.48
N PHE A 53 4.55 -10.34 4.52
CA PHE A 53 5.01 -9.57 5.69
C PHE A 53 4.24 -8.25 5.84
N LEU A 54 3.90 -7.59 4.73
CA LEU A 54 3.04 -6.40 4.78
C LEU A 54 1.65 -6.72 5.32
N LYS A 55 1.07 -7.88 5.01
CA LYS A 55 -0.22 -8.32 5.57
C LYS A 55 -0.09 -8.61 7.06
N MET A 56 0.91 -9.40 7.45
CA MET A 56 1.17 -9.80 8.83
C MET A 56 1.44 -8.62 9.76
N SER A 57 2.17 -7.61 9.30
CA SER A 57 2.48 -6.39 10.08
C SER A 57 1.32 -5.39 10.12
N PHE A 58 0.28 -5.56 9.30
CA PHE A 58 -0.89 -4.67 9.34
C PHE A 58 -1.92 -5.17 10.36
N GLU A 59 -2.42 -6.39 10.19
CA GLU A 59 -3.38 -7.00 11.12
C GLU A 59 -3.51 -8.52 10.87
N THR A 60 -4.01 -9.27 11.86
CA THR A 60 -4.29 -10.71 11.74
C THR A 60 -3.07 -11.60 11.40
N THR A 61 -1.94 -11.36 12.06
CA THR A 61 -0.64 -11.99 11.78
C THR A 61 -0.69 -13.52 11.68
N CYS A 62 -1.29 -14.21 12.66
CA CYS A 62 -1.33 -15.68 12.66
C CYS A 62 -2.11 -16.26 11.49
N ASN A 63 -3.22 -15.64 11.09
CA ASN A 63 -4.03 -16.12 9.97
C ASN A 63 -3.30 -15.90 8.62
N PHE A 64 -2.58 -14.79 8.49
CA PHE A 64 -1.76 -14.52 7.31
C PHE A 64 -0.41 -15.23 7.31
N LEU A 65 -0.02 -15.89 8.42
CA LEU A 65 1.16 -16.74 8.46
C LEU A 65 0.85 -18.13 7.88
N THR A 66 -0.35 -18.66 8.11
CA THR A 66 -0.76 -19.99 7.62
C THR A 66 -1.00 -20.05 6.12
N GLU A 67 -1.49 -18.97 5.50
CA GLU A 67 -1.71 -18.88 4.04
C GLU A 67 -0.42 -19.03 3.20
N PRO A 68 0.65 -18.22 3.42
CA PRO A 68 1.85 -18.23 2.57
C PRO A 68 2.75 -19.45 2.75
N ILE A 69 2.66 -20.16 3.88
CA ILE A 69 3.42 -21.40 4.10
C ILE A 69 3.02 -22.48 3.08
N GLY A 70 1.76 -22.50 2.65
CA GLY A 70 1.28 -23.43 1.62
C GLY A 70 1.60 -23.01 0.18
N GLU A 71 1.82 -21.72 -0.08
CA GLU A 71 1.93 -21.17 -1.43
C GLU A 71 3.36 -20.79 -1.84
N GLY A 72 4.33 -20.79 -0.92
CA GLY A 72 5.74 -20.53 -1.23
C GLY A 72 6.03 -19.08 -1.68
N HIS A 73 5.30 -18.10 -1.11
CA HIS A 73 5.44 -16.69 -1.49
C HIS A 73 6.82 -16.11 -1.18
N PHE A 74 7.40 -15.40 -2.15
CA PHE A 74 8.60 -14.59 -1.96
C PHE A 74 8.22 -13.12 -1.75
N ASP A 75 8.79 -12.48 -0.72
CA ASP A 75 8.45 -11.11 -0.35
C ASP A 75 9.69 -10.21 -0.26
N ASP A 76 9.76 -9.24 -1.17
CA ASP A 76 10.83 -8.23 -1.22
C ASP A 76 10.31 -6.79 -1.13
N ARG A 77 9.20 -6.57 -0.42
CA ARG A 77 8.68 -5.22 -0.18
C ARG A 77 9.34 -4.56 1.04
N MET A 78 9.05 -3.27 1.21
CA MET A 78 9.55 -2.47 2.32
C MET A 78 9.37 -3.13 3.70
N SER A 79 8.18 -3.68 3.98
CA SER A 79 7.91 -4.34 5.26
C SER A 79 8.74 -5.61 5.46
N SER A 80 8.91 -6.44 4.42
CA SER A 80 9.73 -7.65 4.54
C SER A 80 11.21 -7.32 4.70
N ARG A 81 11.70 -6.30 3.99
CA ARG A 81 13.08 -5.82 4.12
C ARG A 81 13.37 -5.31 5.53
N ILE A 82 12.46 -4.57 6.15
CA ILE A 82 12.59 -4.14 7.55
C ILE A 82 12.63 -5.34 8.50
N VAL A 83 11.70 -6.29 8.34
CA VAL A 83 11.65 -7.51 9.18
C VAL A 83 12.94 -8.35 9.05
N LEU A 84 13.54 -8.40 7.86
CA LEU A 84 14.76 -9.14 7.58
C LEU A 84 16.06 -8.33 7.81
N GLY A 85 15.96 -7.06 8.25
CA GLY A 85 17.13 -6.20 8.44
C GLY A 85 17.86 -5.80 7.14
N LYS A 86 17.18 -5.84 5.99
CA LYS A 86 17.73 -5.44 4.68
C LYS A 86 17.49 -3.95 4.40
N LEU A 87 18.36 -3.35 3.61
CA LEU A 87 18.20 -1.97 3.15
C LEU A 87 16.90 -1.81 2.32
N SER A 88 16.19 -0.72 2.57
CA SER A 88 15.00 -0.32 1.81
C SER A 88 15.32 -0.10 0.33
N SER A 89 14.41 -0.49 -0.57
CA SER A 89 14.50 -0.22 -2.01
C SER A 89 13.96 1.15 -2.44
N VAL A 90 13.68 2.05 -1.50
CA VAL A 90 13.11 3.38 -1.76
C VAL A 90 14.14 4.46 -1.42
N GLY A 91 14.28 5.46 -2.29
CA GLY A 91 15.25 6.55 -2.10
C GLY A 91 16.66 6.09 -2.45
N SER A 92 17.61 6.24 -1.52
CA SER A 92 19.03 5.94 -1.76
C SER A 92 19.34 4.46 -1.95
N GLY A 93 18.49 3.56 -1.46
CA GLY A 93 18.64 2.11 -1.68
C GLY A 93 17.92 1.59 -2.93
N SER A 94 17.44 2.49 -3.81
CA SER A 94 16.77 2.10 -5.07
C SER A 94 17.73 1.76 -6.21
N PHE A 95 19.04 1.97 -6.02
CA PHE A 95 20.07 1.69 -7.01
C PHE A 95 21.30 1.09 -6.32
N ASP A 96 22.04 0.27 -7.06
CA ASP A 96 23.34 -0.25 -6.63
C ASP A 96 24.47 0.65 -7.14
N VAL A 97 25.54 0.74 -6.35
CA VAL A 97 26.77 1.43 -6.73
C VAL A 97 27.82 0.37 -7.03
N LEU A 98 28.33 0.38 -8.25
CA LEU A 98 29.40 -0.51 -8.71
C LEU A 98 30.70 0.31 -8.76
N VAL A 99 31.80 -0.31 -8.35
CA VAL A 99 33.16 0.25 -8.41
C VAL A 99 33.91 -0.36 -9.57
#